data_AF-A0A952B0K4-F1
#
_entry.id   AF-A0A952B0K4-F1
#
_cell.length_a   1.000
_cell.length_b   1.000
_cell.length_c   1.000
_cell.angle_alpha   90.00
_cell.angle_beta   90.00
_cell.angle_gamma   90.00
#
_symmetry.space_group_name_H-M   'P 1'
#
loop_
_entity.id
_entity.type
_entity.pdbx_description
1 polymer ?
#
loop_
_entity_poly.entity_id
_entity_poly.type
_entity_poly.pdbx_seq_one_letter_code
_entity_poly.pdbx_strand_id
1 'polypeptide(L)'
;MKSKLMLICVMIVLVCAIVPLFVASSSGGETKEFYIKARQYAYEPAKITVNKGDEVHIKLASLDVIHGFFLEGYDIDAQIEPGVQGFKLRHPSEGREFADVNEIVFTAVHPGKFRFRCSHTCGTMHPFMQGEMIVNPNYPFLAGVGGAVGMLISAMVAMFVSGRKDKNLR
;
A
#
# COMPACT_ATOMS: atom_id res chain seq x y z
N MET A 1 -7.09 14.62 -39.70
CA MET A 1 -6.18 13.48 -39.40
C MET A 1 -5.54 13.59 -38.02
N LYS A 2 -4.94 14.72 -37.65
CA LYS A 2 -4.31 14.92 -36.33
C LYS A 2 -5.29 14.73 -35.16
N SER A 3 -6.52 15.24 -35.26
CA SER A 3 -7.57 15.06 -34.25
C SER A 3 -8.00 13.59 -34.06
N LYS A 4 -8.13 12.83 -35.16
CA LYS A 4 -8.46 11.39 -35.12
C LYS A 4 -7.34 10.56 -34.50
N LEU A 5 -6.08 10.87 -34.81
CA LEU A 5 -4.91 10.20 -34.23
C LEU A 5 -4.79 10.51 -32.72
N MET A 6 -5.02 11.77 -32.33
CA MET A 6 -5.03 12.17 -30.93
C MET A 6 -6.13 11.45 -30.14
N LEU A 7 -7.34 11.32 -30.70
CA LEU A 7 -8.44 10.58 -30.06
C LEU A 7 -8.08 9.11 -29.83
N ILE A 8 -7.43 8.46 -30.80
CA ILE A 8 -7.00 7.05 -30.71
C ILE A 8 -5.94 6.88 -29.61
N CYS A 9 -4.93 7.76 -29.55
CA CYS A 9 -3.90 7.71 -28.50
C CYS A 9 -4.51 7.88 -27.10
N VAL A 10 -5.45 8.82 -26.93
CA VAL A 10 -6.15 9.03 -25.66
C VAL A 10 -6.97 7.81 -25.26
N MET A 11 -7.70 7.21 -26.21
CA MET A 11 -8.48 6.00 -25.95
C MET A 11 -7.61 4.80 -25.58
N ILE A 12 -6.43 4.63 -26.19
CA ILE A 12 -5.48 3.56 -25.83
C ILE A 12 -5.00 3.73 -24.40
N VAL A 13 -4.58 4.93 -24.01
CA VAL A 13 -4.12 5.20 -22.64
C VAL A 13 -5.25 4.95 -21.64
N LEU A 14 -6.46 5.43 -21.94
CA LEU A 14 -7.63 5.25 -21.08
C LEU A 14 -7.99 3.77 -20.91
N VAL A 15 -8.01 3.00 -22.00
CA VAL A 15 -8.30 1.55 -21.96
C VAL A 15 -7.21 0.82 -21.19
N CYS A 16 -5.93 1.07 -21.46
CA CYS A 16 -4.84 0.41 -20.74
C CYS A 16 -4.81 0.77 -19.25
N ALA A 17 -5.22 1.98 -18.86
CA ALA A 17 -5.33 2.37 -17.46
C ALA A 17 -6.53 1.71 -16.76
N ILE A 18 -7.65 1.52 -17.47
CA ILE A 18 -8.92 1.06 -16.88
C ILE A 18 -9.07 -0.47 -16.88
N VAL A 19 -8.59 -1.18 -17.90
CA VAL A 19 -8.72 -2.65 -18.03
C VAL A 19 -8.18 -3.40 -16.80
N PRO A 20 -7.02 -3.05 -16.23
CA PRO A 20 -6.50 -3.72 -15.03
C PRO A 20 -7.43 -3.61 -13.82
N LEU A 21 -8.26 -2.57 -13.70
CA LEU A 21 -9.20 -2.43 -12.57
C LEU A 21 -10.33 -3.46 -12.61
N PHE A 22 -10.74 -3.89 -13.81
CA PHE A 22 -11.81 -4.89 -13.97
C PHE A 22 -11.34 -6.32 -13.73
N VAL A 23 -10.03 -6.58 -13.90
CA VAL A 23 -9.41 -7.90 -13.69
C VAL A 23 -8.88 -8.04 -12.25
N ALA A 24 -8.69 -6.92 -11.55
CA ALA A 24 -8.21 -6.87 -10.19
C ALA A 24 -9.26 -7.37 -9.19
N SER A 25 -9.33 -8.69 -9.03
CA SER A 25 -10.05 -9.36 -7.95
C SER A 25 -9.07 -9.85 -6.89
N SER A 26 -9.40 -9.63 -5.62
CA SER A 26 -8.76 -10.32 -4.49
C SER A 26 -9.82 -11.14 -3.75
N SER A 27 -9.54 -12.39 -3.44
CA SER A 27 -10.35 -13.16 -2.50
C SER A 27 -10.02 -12.68 -1.08
N GLY A 28 -10.96 -11.98 -0.46
CA GLY A 28 -10.88 -11.59 0.94
C GLY A 28 -11.63 -12.55 1.87
N GLY A 29 -11.50 -12.32 3.16
CA GLY A 29 -12.24 -13.04 4.20
C GLY A 29 -11.45 -14.16 4.85
N GLU A 30 -10.15 -14.23 4.58
CA GLU A 30 -9.25 -15.14 5.30
C GLU A 30 -8.71 -14.45 6.57
N THR A 31 -8.49 -15.23 7.62
CA THR A 31 -7.76 -14.77 8.80
C THR A 31 -6.27 -14.78 8.52
N LYS A 32 -5.60 -13.63 8.69
CA LYS A 32 -4.17 -13.44 8.48
C LYS A 32 -3.50 -13.03 9.79
N GLU A 33 -2.59 -13.88 10.28
CA GLU A 33 -1.83 -13.61 11.49
C GLU A 33 -0.42 -13.10 11.16
N PHE A 34 0.00 -12.03 11.83
CA PHE A 34 1.34 -11.47 11.70
C PHE A 34 1.95 -11.28 13.08
N TYR A 35 3.19 -11.74 13.23
CA TYR A 35 4.03 -11.45 14.40
C TYR A 35 5.11 -10.45 13.99
N ILE A 36 4.96 -9.20 14.41
CA ILE A 36 5.86 -8.11 14.06
C ILE A 36 6.78 -7.81 15.25
N LYS A 37 8.08 -8.00 15.04
CA LYS A 37 9.12 -7.64 15.98
C LYS A 37 9.63 -6.23 15.68
N ALA A 38 9.58 -5.36 16.67
CA ALA A 38 10.15 -4.03 16.62
C ALA A 38 11.56 -4.07 17.24
N ARG A 39 12.51 -3.46 16.55
CA ARG A 39 13.85 -3.16 17.05
C ARG A 39 14.22 -1.76 16.60
N GLN A 40 15.29 -1.20 17.15
CA GLN A 40 15.79 0.10 16.75
C GLN A 40 15.89 0.18 15.22
N TYR A 41 15.12 1.13 14.69
CA TYR A 41 15.12 1.57 13.30
C TYR A 41 14.49 0.59 12.30
N ALA A 42 13.89 -0.51 12.74
CA ALA A 42 13.30 -1.50 11.84
C ALA A 42 12.14 -2.28 12.47
N TYR A 43 11.20 -2.67 11.61
CA TYR A 43 10.19 -3.68 11.91
C TYR A 43 10.49 -4.96 11.12
N GLU A 44 10.20 -6.10 11.72
CA GLU A 44 10.35 -7.41 11.09
C GLU A 44 9.07 -8.23 11.26
N PRO A 45 8.34 -8.56 10.18
CA PRO A 45 8.60 -8.17 8.80
C PRO A 45 8.35 -6.66 8.55
N ALA A 46 9.16 -6.04 7.70
CA ALA A 46 8.98 -4.66 7.27
C ALA A 46 7.82 -4.48 6.29
N LYS A 47 7.35 -5.58 5.68
CA LYS A 47 6.26 -5.59 4.72
C LYS A 47 5.30 -6.73 5.03
N ILE A 48 4.03 -6.41 5.17
CA ILE A 48 2.93 -7.37 5.27
C ILE A 48 1.98 -7.20 4.09
N THR A 49 1.36 -8.29 3.64
CA THR A 49 0.44 -8.26 2.49
C THR A 49 -0.81 -9.05 2.82
N VAL A 50 -1.96 -8.43 2.61
CA VAL A 50 -3.30 -9.00 2.86
C VAL A 50 -4.22 -8.66 1.70
N ASN A 51 -5.38 -9.30 1.64
CA ASN A 51 -6.43 -8.95 0.69
C ASN A 51 -7.50 -8.11 1.37
N LYS A 52 -8.20 -7.29 0.58
CA LYS A 52 -9.35 -6.53 1.04
C LYS A 52 -10.40 -7.50 1.57
N GLY A 53 -10.84 -7.29 2.80
CA GLY A 53 -11.82 -8.14 3.49
C GLY A 53 -11.19 -9.20 4.39
N ASP A 54 -9.87 -9.38 4.39
CA ASP A 54 -9.19 -10.26 5.35
C ASP A 54 -9.31 -9.73 6.78
N GLU A 55 -9.40 -10.66 7.73
CA GLU A 55 -9.32 -10.36 9.16
C GLU A 55 -7.85 -10.47 9.59
N VAL A 56 -7.28 -9.34 9.99
CA VAL A 56 -5.85 -9.22 10.28
C VAL A 56 -5.64 -9.22 11.77
N HIS A 57 -4.83 -10.18 12.23
CA HIS A 57 -4.41 -10.35 13.61
C HIS A 57 -2.92 -9.99 13.72
N ILE A 58 -2.60 -8.91 14.40
CA ILE A 58 -1.21 -8.46 14.58
C ILE A 58 -0.80 -8.59 16.03
N LYS A 59 0.26 -9.35 16.26
CA LYS A 59 0.96 -9.45 17.53
C LYS A 59 2.28 -8.69 17.42
N LEU A 60 2.56 -7.86 18.40
CA LEU A 60 3.71 -6.97 18.43
C LEU A 60 4.62 -7.35 19.58
N ALA A 61 5.94 -7.26 19.37
CA ALA A 61 6.93 -7.42 20.42
C ALA A 61 8.12 -6.51 20.18
N SER A 62 8.65 -5.90 21.25
CA SER A 62 9.89 -5.14 21.18
C SER A 62 11.08 -5.99 21.62
N LEU A 63 12.20 -5.86 20.92
CA LEU A 63 13.45 -6.56 21.21
C LEU A 63 14.47 -5.73 22.01
N ASP A 64 14.26 -4.42 22.15
CA ASP A 64 15.25 -3.52 22.76
C ASP A 64 14.65 -2.40 23.62
N VAL A 65 13.92 -1.45 23.02
CA VAL A 65 13.39 -0.24 23.67
C VAL A 65 11.88 -0.11 23.47
N ILE A 66 11.26 0.90 24.10
CA ILE A 66 9.86 1.19 23.84
C ILE A 66 9.71 1.69 22.41
N HIS A 67 8.84 1.02 21.64
CA HIS A 67 8.48 1.43 20.28
C HIS A 67 7.01 1.78 20.19
N GLY A 68 6.69 2.63 19.24
CA GLY A 68 5.33 2.79 18.76
C GLY A 68 5.07 1.92 17.54
N PHE A 69 3.81 1.66 17.26
CA PHE A 69 3.32 1.10 16.01
C PHE A 69 2.05 1.85 15.64
N PHE A 70 2.20 2.84 14.77
CA PHE A 70 1.09 3.61 14.23
C PHE A 70 0.81 3.17 12.80
N LEU A 71 -0.34 2.56 12.55
CA LEU A 71 -0.79 2.12 11.24
C LEU A 71 -1.67 3.19 10.59
N GLU A 72 -1.14 3.80 9.54
CA GLU A 72 -1.84 4.86 8.80
C GLU A 72 -3.08 4.31 8.11
N GLY A 73 -4.18 5.07 8.16
CA GLY A 73 -5.45 4.71 7.50
C GLY A 73 -6.34 3.73 8.26
N TYR A 74 -5.88 3.14 9.37
CA TYR A 74 -6.66 2.21 10.21
C TYR A 74 -6.86 2.68 11.66
N ASP A 75 -6.41 3.90 11.99
CA ASP A 75 -6.56 4.51 13.32
C ASP A 75 -6.05 3.63 14.46
N ILE A 76 -4.91 2.95 14.25
CA ILE A 76 -4.28 2.05 15.22
C ILE A 76 -2.97 2.67 15.66
N ASP A 77 -2.82 2.91 16.96
CA ASP A 77 -1.60 3.36 17.62
C ASP A 77 -1.30 2.45 18.80
N ALA A 78 -0.19 1.72 18.74
CA ALA A 78 0.22 0.81 19.81
C ALA A 78 1.59 1.20 20.39
N GLN A 79 1.71 1.10 21.70
CA GLN A 79 2.97 1.24 22.43
C GLN A 79 3.44 -0.15 22.89
N ILE A 80 4.63 -0.53 22.43
CA ILE A 80 5.22 -1.85 22.62
C ILE A 80 6.41 -1.71 23.56
N GLU A 81 6.35 -2.36 24.72
CA GLU A 81 7.41 -2.34 25.73
C GLU A 81 8.27 -3.62 25.64
N PRO A 82 9.60 -3.54 25.83
CA PRO A 82 10.48 -4.69 25.77
C PRO A 82 10.28 -5.60 27.01
N GLY A 83 10.26 -6.91 26.80
CA GLY A 83 10.17 -7.90 27.89
C GLY A 83 8.77 -8.13 28.46
N VAL A 84 7.75 -7.42 27.97
CA VAL A 84 6.34 -7.61 28.36
C VAL A 84 5.60 -8.40 27.27
N GLN A 85 4.72 -9.33 27.66
CA GLN A 85 3.79 -9.96 26.73
C GLN A 85 2.53 -9.08 26.63
N GLY A 86 2.26 -8.58 25.43
CA GLY A 86 1.20 -7.62 25.17
C GLY A 86 1.72 -6.21 24.91
N PHE A 87 0.82 -5.30 24.62
CA PHE A 87 1.11 -3.91 24.31
C PHE A 87 -0.11 -3.04 24.57
N LYS A 88 0.12 -1.73 24.67
CA LYS A 88 -0.95 -0.76 24.89
C LYS A 88 -1.48 -0.29 23.55
N LEU A 89 -2.77 -0.42 23.30
CA LEU A 89 -3.43 0.01 22.07
C LEU A 89 -4.33 1.22 22.32
N ARG A 90 -4.36 2.14 21.36
CA ARG A 90 -5.25 3.30 21.32
C ARG A 90 -5.75 3.54 19.90
N HIS A 91 -6.93 4.15 19.80
CA HIS A 91 -7.51 4.71 18.59
C HIS A 91 -7.45 6.24 18.64
N PRO A 92 -6.47 6.88 17.96
CA PRO A 92 -6.27 8.32 18.06
C PRO A 92 -7.49 9.18 17.73
N SER A 93 -8.35 8.72 16.82
CA SER A 93 -9.55 9.46 16.41
C SER A 93 -10.65 9.47 17.47
N GLU A 94 -10.63 8.51 18.39
CA GLU A 94 -11.66 8.36 19.42
C GLU A 94 -11.28 9.02 20.76
N GLY A 95 -10.04 9.52 20.89
CA GLY A 95 -9.57 10.17 22.11
C GLY A 95 -9.51 9.27 23.34
N ARG A 96 -9.60 7.94 23.16
CA ARG A 96 -9.52 6.96 24.25
C ARG A 96 -8.10 6.90 24.82
N GLU A 97 -7.99 6.53 26.09
CA GLU A 97 -6.69 6.21 26.69
C GLU A 97 -6.17 4.87 26.18
N PHE A 98 -4.87 4.63 26.40
CA PHE A 98 -4.22 3.38 26.08
C PHE A 98 -4.81 2.23 26.91
N ALA A 99 -5.21 1.14 26.24
CA ALA A 99 -5.70 -0.07 26.87
C ALA A 99 -4.73 -1.24 26.62
N ASP A 100 -4.48 -2.07 27.62
CA ASP A 100 -3.63 -3.25 27.47
C ASP A 100 -4.34 -4.33 26.64
N VAL A 101 -3.68 -4.76 25.57
CA VAL A 101 -4.16 -5.81 24.67
C VAL A 101 -3.01 -6.75 24.29
N ASN A 102 -3.35 -7.97 23.89
CA ASN A 102 -2.36 -8.96 23.44
C ASN A 102 -2.22 -9.02 21.92
N GLU A 103 -3.24 -8.55 21.20
CA GLU A 103 -3.31 -8.60 19.74
C GLU A 103 -4.20 -7.47 19.22
N ILE A 104 -3.88 -7.01 18.01
CA ILE A 104 -4.70 -6.07 17.24
C ILE A 104 -5.50 -6.90 16.26
N VAL A 105 -6.82 -6.78 16.30
CA VAL A 105 -7.72 -7.44 15.37
C VAL A 105 -8.50 -6.38 14.60
N PHE A 106 -8.40 -6.41 13.27
CA PHE A 106 -9.16 -5.51 12.41
C PHE A 106 -9.37 -6.12 11.03
N THR A 107 -10.39 -5.64 10.32
CA THR A 107 -10.65 -6.04 8.93
C THR A 107 -9.97 -5.09 7.95
N ALA A 108 -9.29 -5.63 6.94
CA ALA A 108 -8.66 -4.84 5.89
C ALA A 108 -9.69 -4.28 4.90
N VAL A 109 -10.37 -3.18 5.24
CA VAL A 109 -11.47 -2.61 4.43
C VAL A 109 -10.95 -1.80 3.23
N HIS A 110 -9.83 -1.11 3.39
CA HIS A 110 -9.32 -0.18 2.39
C HIS A 110 -8.20 -0.82 1.57
N PRO A 111 -8.39 -1.01 0.25
CA PRO A 111 -7.33 -1.50 -0.63
C PRO A 111 -6.29 -0.40 -0.88
N GLY A 112 -5.03 -0.78 -1.00
CA GLY A 112 -3.93 0.17 -1.22
C GLY A 112 -2.69 -0.15 -0.42
N LYS A 113 -1.81 0.85 -0.30
CA LYS A 113 -0.55 0.75 0.43
C LYS A 113 -0.62 1.68 1.64
N PHE A 114 -0.49 1.11 2.82
CA PHE A 114 -0.48 1.82 4.10
C PHE A 114 0.89 1.68 4.72
N ARG A 115 1.35 2.72 5.39
CA ARG A 115 2.61 2.67 6.13
C ARG A 115 2.30 2.50 7.61
N PHE A 116 3.14 1.74 8.28
CA PHE A 116 3.20 1.78 9.73
C PHE A 116 4.55 2.32 10.18
N ARG A 117 4.53 3.17 11.19
CA ARG A 117 5.71 3.89 11.69
C ARG A 117 5.75 3.92 13.20
N CYS A 118 6.92 4.25 13.72
CA CYS A 118 7.08 4.40 15.16
C CYS A 118 6.45 5.73 15.61
N SER A 119 5.51 5.70 16.56
CA SER A 119 4.90 6.90 17.18
C SER A 119 5.68 7.41 18.41
N HIS A 120 6.64 6.63 18.92
CA HIS A 120 7.47 6.97 20.08
C HIS A 120 8.93 7.20 19.69
N THR A 121 9.56 8.22 20.26
CA THR A 121 10.97 8.52 20.02
C THR A 121 11.87 7.39 20.54
N CYS A 122 12.29 6.50 19.65
CA CYS A 122 13.01 5.25 19.98
C CYS A 122 14.52 5.27 19.66
N GLY A 123 15.07 6.42 19.29
CA GLY A 123 16.50 6.61 19.01
C GLY A 123 16.77 7.68 17.94
N THR A 124 18.04 7.83 17.54
CA THR A 124 18.47 8.88 16.59
C THR A 124 17.91 8.69 15.19
N MET A 125 17.76 7.44 14.74
CA MET A 125 17.21 7.09 13.42
C MET A 125 15.71 6.76 13.49
N HIS A 126 14.99 7.27 14.50
CA HIS A 126 13.54 7.08 14.68
C HIS A 126 12.70 7.40 13.42
N PRO A 127 12.93 8.51 12.67
CA PRO A 127 12.13 8.84 11.48
C PRO A 127 12.22 7.81 10.34
N PHE A 128 13.26 6.96 10.33
CA PHE A 128 13.47 5.94 9.32
C PHE A 128 12.85 4.59 9.69
N MET A 129 12.28 4.47 10.90
CA MET A 129 11.60 3.28 11.37
C MET A 129 10.19 3.18 10.79
N GLN A 130 10.09 2.58 9.61
CA GLN A 130 8.86 2.46 8.83
C GLN A 130 8.75 1.07 8.20
N GLY A 131 7.51 0.59 8.10
CA GLY A 131 7.15 -0.58 7.33
C GLY A 131 5.86 -0.34 6.54
N GLU A 132 5.44 -1.35 5.80
CA GLU A 132 4.38 -1.22 4.81
C GLU A 132 3.39 -2.37 4.90
N MET A 133 2.10 -2.05 4.89
CA MET A 133 1.00 -2.98 4.72
C MET A 133 0.41 -2.78 3.33
N ILE A 134 0.42 -3.84 2.52
CA ILE A 134 -0.21 -3.84 1.19
C ILE A 134 -1.53 -4.59 1.28
N VAL A 135 -2.62 -3.90 0.96
CA VAL A 135 -3.96 -4.49 0.86
C VAL A 135 -4.31 -4.61 -0.62
N ASN A 136 -4.38 -5.85 -1.10
CA ASN A 136 -4.79 -6.14 -2.47
C ASN A 136 -6.31 -5.99 -2.65
N PRO A 137 -6.76 -5.65 -3.87
CA PRO A 137 -5.94 -5.25 -5.01
C PRO A 137 -5.48 -3.78 -4.89
N ASN A 138 -4.21 -3.51 -5.20
CA ASN A 138 -3.69 -2.15 -5.23
C ASN A 138 -4.10 -1.44 -6.54
N TYR A 139 -5.35 -0.96 -6.61
CA TYR A 139 -5.90 -0.31 -7.80
C TYR A 139 -5.06 0.87 -8.32
N PRO A 140 -4.54 1.79 -7.48
CA PRO A 140 -3.68 2.88 -7.95
C PRO A 140 -2.42 2.38 -8.66
N PHE A 141 -1.79 1.32 -8.14
CA PHE A 141 -0.61 0.73 -8.78
C PHE A 141 -0.94 0.12 -10.15
N LEU A 142 -2.02 -0.67 -10.22
CA LEU A 142 -2.44 -1.31 -11.48
C LEU A 142 -2.85 -0.29 -12.55
N ALA A 143 -3.59 0.74 -12.16
CA ALA A 143 -3.97 1.84 -13.04
C ALA A 143 -2.72 2.61 -13.53
N GLY A 144 -1.76 2.86 -12.65
CA GLY A 144 -0.50 3.53 -12.98
C GLY A 144 0.35 2.73 -13.99
N VAL A 145 0.52 1.43 -13.75
CA VAL A 145 1.23 0.53 -14.68
C VAL A 145 0.51 0.47 -16.03
N GLY A 146 -0.82 0.29 -16.00
CA GLY A 146 -1.66 0.27 -17.19
C GLY A 146 -1.55 1.57 -18.00
N GLY A 147 -1.61 2.73 -17.33
CA GLY A 147 -1.43 4.03 -17.95
C GLY A 147 -0.04 4.22 -18.58
N ALA A 148 1.03 3.78 -17.90
CA ALA A 148 2.39 3.84 -18.44
C ALA A 148 2.57 2.99 -19.70
N VAL A 149 2.04 1.76 -19.68
CA VAL A 149 2.01 0.88 -20.85
C VAL A 149 1.19 1.51 -21.99
N GLY A 150 0.02 2.07 -21.67
CA GLY A 150 -0.82 2.78 -22.63
C GLY A 150 -0.10 3.96 -23.28
N MET A 151 0.66 4.74 -22.50
CA MET A 151 1.47 5.85 -23.03
C MET A 151 2.54 5.34 -24.00
N LEU A 152 3.25 4.28 -23.65
CA LEU A 152 4.25 3.64 -24.50
C LEU A 152 3.66 3.15 -25.82
N ILE A 153 2.53 2.44 -25.77
CA ILE A 153 1.82 1.95 -26.97
C ILE A 153 1.34 3.14 -27.82
N SER A 154 0.78 4.17 -27.19
CA SER A 154 0.30 5.36 -27.91
C SER A 154 1.43 6.09 -28.65
N ALA A 155 2.63 6.16 -28.07
CA ALA A 155 3.81 6.75 -28.68
C ALA A 155 4.29 5.94 -29.89
N MET A 156 4.34 4.61 -29.76
CA MET A 156 4.70 3.72 -30.88
C MET A 156 3.73 3.84 -32.05
N VAL A 157 2.42 3.89 -31.77
CA VAL A 157 1.38 4.08 -32.80
C VAL A 157 1.54 5.44 -33.50
N ALA A 158 1.79 6.51 -32.73
CA ALA A 158 2.00 7.83 -33.30
C ALA A 158 3.25 7.89 -34.21
N MET A 159 4.37 7.30 -33.78
CA MET A 159 5.60 7.21 -34.58
C MET A 159 5.38 6.42 -35.88
N PHE A 160 4.70 5.28 -35.81
CA PHE A 160 4.43 4.45 -36.98
C PHE A 160 3.53 5.15 -38.00
N VAL A 161 2.49 5.85 -37.54
CA VAL A 161 1.58 6.61 -38.40
C VAL A 161 2.30 7.82 -39.03
N SER A 162 3.15 8.52 -38.27
CA SER A 162 3.95 9.63 -38.80
C SER A 162 4.93 9.16 -39.86
N GLY A 163 5.65 8.06 -39.60
CA GLY A 163 6.62 7.50 -40.55
C GLY A 163 6.00 6.99 -41.86
N ARG A 164 4.74 6.52 -41.83
CA ARG A 164 3.98 6.19 -43.05
C ARG A 164 3.57 7.42 -43.84
N LYS A 165 3.26 8.53 -43.16
CA LYS A 165 2.86 9.77 -43.81
C LYS A 165 4.00 10.40 -44.62
N ASP A 166 5.23 10.34 -44.10
CA ASP A 166 6.42 10.87 -44.78
C ASP A 166 6.79 10.04 -46.03
N LYS A 167 6.52 8.73 -46.03
CA LYS A 167 6.76 7.87 -47.20
C LYS A 167 5.76 8.09 -48.35
N ASN A 168 4.53 8.50 -48.04
CA ASN A 168 3.49 8.74 -49.06
C ASN A 168 3.56 10.14 -49.71
N LEU A 169 4.47 11.01 -49.25
CA LEU A 169 4.69 12.36 -49.77
C LEU A 169 5.93 12.46 -50.69
N ARG A 170 6.64 11.35 -50.91
CA ARG A 170 7.74 11.18 -51.86
C ARG A 170 7.28 10.31 -53.02
#